data_AF-A0AA97N5P6-F1
#
_entry.id   AF-A0AA97N5P6-F1
#
_cell.length_a   1.000
_cell.length_b   1.000
_cell.length_c   1.000
_cell.angle_alpha   90.00
_cell.angle_beta   90.00
_cell.angle_gamma   90.00
#
_symmetry.space_group_name_H-M   'P 1'
#
loop_
_entity.id
_entity.type
_entity.pdbx_description
1 polymer ?
#
loop_
_entity_poly.entity_id
_entity_poly.type
_entity_poly.pdbx_seq_one_letter_code
_entity_poly.pdbx_strand_id
1 'polypeptide(L)'
;DNVDQTSAHGRRDLVEPGFQEPSNRISLNHQDDDVDLEALVNDMNSSFESLYSTCSVQSETAPLLQNGRLNRSQLPSAGSGTLQPMSPRQKVQRSQPVRIMAVRRLQEEEQQFRTSSLPAIPNPFPELCSPASSPVLAPGSLPQSQPASKHDVKVFSEDGTSKVVEILADMTARDLCQLLVYKSHCVDDNSWTLVEHHPHLGLERCLEDHELIVQVESTMGSESKFLFRKNYAKYEFFKNPMNFFPEQMVAWCQQTNGSIPQSQLLQNFLNSSSCPEIQGFLHVKELGRKSWKKLFMCLRRSGLYCSTKGTSKEPRHLQLLADLEDSNIFSLIAGKKLYNAPAEYGFCIKPNRVRNETKELRLLCAEDEQSRTCWMTAFRLLKYGMLLYQNYRIPQQRKAMLPHFSTPVRSVSENSLVAMDFSGQIGRVIENPAEAQSAALEEGHAWRKRSTRMNILGSQSPLHPSTLSTVIHRTQHWFHGRISREESHRIIKQQGLVDGLFLLRDSQSNPKAFVLTLCHHQKIKHFQILPCEDDGQIFFSLDDGNTKFSDLIQLVEFYQLNKGVLPCKLKHHCIRVAL
;
A
#
# COMPACT_ATOMS: atom_id res chain seq x y z
N ASP A 1 12.24 63.24 52.36
CA ASP A 1 12.30 63.71 50.96
C ASP A 1 11.38 62.86 50.07
N ASN A 2 10.57 63.56 49.28
CA ASN A 2 9.71 63.19 48.11
C ASN A 2 9.80 61.76 47.52
N VAL A 3 8.80 61.15 46.86
CA VAL A 3 7.35 61.35 46.53
C VAL A 3 6.95 60.03 45.79
N ASP A 4 5.80 59.35 45.94
CA ASP A 4 4.62 59.49 46.82
C ASP A 4 3.91 58.11 47.02
N GLN A 5 2.71 58.09 47.60
CA GLN A 5 1.78 56.95 47.66
C GLN A 5 0.67 57.07 46.59
N THR A 6 -0.08 56.02 46.21
CA THR A 6 -1.28 55.58 46.95
C THR A 6 -1.99 54.38 46.28
N SER A 7 -2.89 53.74 47.03
CA SER A 7 -3.66 52.55 46.68
C SER A 7 -5.14 52.81 46.38
N ALA A 8 -5.72 52.01 45.47
CA ALA A 8 -7.09 51.46 45.41
C ALA A 8 -8.32 52.25 45.96
N HIS A 9 -9.36 52.45 45.12
CA HIS A 9 -10.71 51.83 45.29
C HIS A 9 -11.79 52.28 44.27
N GLY A 10 -12.80 51.42 44.06
CA GLY A 10 -14.09 51.73 43.37
C GLY A 10 -14.08 51.53 41.84
N ARG A 11 -15.19 51.16 41.16
CA ARG A 11 -16.59 50.90 41.59
C ARG A 11 -17.29 49.94 40.59
N ARG A 12 -18.47 49.44 40.94
CA ARG A 12 -19.24 48.39 40.23
C ARG A 12 -20.07 48.88 39.01
N ASP A 13 -20.59 47.87 38.29
CA ASP A 13 -21.97 47.73 37.75
C ASP A 13 -22.28 48.07 36.27
N LEU A 14 -23.08 47.15 35.68
CA LEU A 14 -24.04 47.26 34.56
C LEU A 14 -23.66 46.93 33.09
N VAL A 15 -24.36 45.88 32.61
CA VAL A 15 -25.04 45.71 31.30
C VAL A 15 -24.19 45.49 30.03
N GLU A 16 -24.27 44.25 29.57
CA GLU A 16 -23.93 43.78 28.23
C GLU A 16 -25.18 43.86 27.32
N PRO A 17 -25.11 44.47 26.12
CA PRO A 17 -26.16 44.36 25.10
C PRO A 17 -25.79 43.28 24.06
N GLY A 18 -26.60 42.22 23.96
CA GLY A 18 -26.42 41.17 22.96
C GLY A 18 -27.04 41.50 21.60
N PHE A 19 -26.53 40.85 20.54
CA PHE A 19 -27.07 40.62 19.18
C PHE A 19 -25.91 39.97 18.38
N GLN A 20 -26.05 38.94 17.53
CA GLN A 20 -27.19 38.13 17.10
C GLN A 20 -26.65 36.84 16.43
N GLU A 21 -27.28 35.67 16.61
CA GLU A 21 -26.97 34.49 15.78
C GLU A 21 -27.50 34.66 14.34
N PRO A 22 -26.75 34.19 13.33
CA PRO A 22 -27.33 33.73 12.08
C PRO A 22 -27.26 32.20 12.01
N SER A 23 -28.36 31.55 12.38
CA SER A 23 -28.57 30.14 12.09
C SER A 23 -28.69 29.93 10.58
N ASN A 24 -27.71 29.25 9.96
CA ASN A 24 -27.82 28.78 8.59
C ASN A 24 -27.41 27.31 8.48
N ARG A 25 -28.42 26.44 8.47
CA ARG A 25 -28.27 25.06 7.97
C ARG A 25 -28.02 25.13 6.46
N ILE A 26 -26.79 24.87 6.03
CA ILE A 26 -26.52 24.43 4.66
C ILE A 26 -25.76 23.12 4.77
N SER A 27 -26.43 22.04 4.33
CA SER A 27 -25.81 20.74 4.17
C SER A 27 -24.74 20.83 3.08
N LEU A 28 -23.47 20.74 3.45
CA LEU A 28 -22.40 20.53 2.48
C LEU A 28 -22.50 19.10 1.96
N ASN A 29 -23.26 18.91 0.89
CA ASN A 29 -23.03 17.78 0.00
C ASN A 29 -21.60 17.92 -0.53
N HIS A 30 -20.72 17.01 -0.14
CA HIS A 30 -19.55 16.71 -0.97
C HIS A 30 -20.08 16.13 -2.28
N GLN A 31 -20.17 16.97 -3.30
CA GLN A 31 -20.01 16.49 -4.66
C GLN A 31 -18.52 16.27 -4.84
N ASP A 32 -18.13 15.00 -4.96
CA ASP A 32 -16.85 14.66 -5.54
C ASP A 32 -16.85 15.20 -6.98
N ASP A 33 -16.02 16.20 -7.24
CA ASP A 33 -15.67 16.60 -8.61
C ASP A 33 -14.81 15.47 -9.19
N ASP A 34 -15.48 14.41 -9.64
CA ASP A 34 -14.91 13.26 -10.36
C ASP A 34 -14.50 13.74 -11.77
N VAL A 35 -13.43 14.54 -11.81
CA VAL A 35 -12.82 15.03 -13.04
C VAL A 35 -12.27 13.83 -13.81
N ASP A 36 -12.72 13.66 -15.05
CA ASP A 36 -12.25 12.60 -15.95
C ASP A 36 -10.75 12.78 -16.27
N LEU A 37 -9.94 12.19 -15.38
CA LEU A 37 -8.50 12.14 -15.45
C LEU A 37 -8.02 11.12 -16.50
N GLU A 38 -8.92 10.37 -17.12
CA GLU A 38 -8.63 9.45 -18.21
C GLU A 38 -8.61 10.19 -19.55
N ALA A 39 -9.60 11.06 -19.80
CA ALA A 39 -9.61 11.97 -20.96
C ALA A 39 -8.32 12.81 -21.05
N LEU A 40 -7.89 13.41 -19.94
CA LEU A 40 -6.67 14.23 -19.88
C LEU A 40 -5.39 13.45 -20.17
N VAL A 41 -5.35 12.16 -19.79
CA VAL A 41 -4.21 11.27 -20.06
C VAL A 41 -4.22 10.78 -21.50
N ASN A 42 -5.40 10.57 -22.10
CA ASN A 42 -5.53 10.17 -23.50
C ASN A 42 -5.03 11.27 -24.44
N ASP A 43 -5.38 12.54 -24.16
CA ASP A 43 -4.85 13.70 -24.89
C ASP A 43 -3.32 13.77 -24.81
N MET A 44 -2.73 13.56 -23.62
CA MET A 44 -1.27 13.57 -23.46
C MET A 44 -0.56 12.35 -24.08
N ASN A 45 -1.15 11.16 -24.02
CA ASN A 45 -0.61 9.94 -24.62
C ASN A 45 -0.54 10.07 -26.15
N SER A 46 -1.57 10.65 -26.79
CA SER A 46 -1.59 10.85 -28.26
C SER A 46 -0.41 11.71 -28.76
N SER A 47 0.05 12.66 -27.95
CA SER A 47 1.22 13.50 -28.24
C SER A 47 2.55 12.76 -28.03
N PHE A 48 2.57 11.72 -27.18
CA PHE A 48 3.76 10.93 -26.86
C PHE A 48 3.97 9.74 -27.82
N GLU A 49 2.90 9.07 -28.26
CA GLU A 49 2.99 7.98 -29.27
C GLU A 49 3.62 8.46 -30.59
N SER A 50 3.40 9.72 -30.95
CA SER A 50 4.07 10.39 -32.09
C SER A 50 5.61 10.34 -32.02
N LEU A 51 6.19 10.41 -30.81
CA LEU A 51 7.65 10.41 -30.61
C LEU A 51 8.27 8.99 -30.60
N TYR A 52 7.45 7.93 -30.44
CA TYR A 52 7.90 6.53 -30.49
C TYR A 52 7.52 5.80 -31.78
N SER A 53 6.70 6.42 -32.63
CA SER A 53 6.20 5.84 -33.89
C SER A 53 7.26 5.63 -34.99
N THR A 54 8.53 5.96 -34.76
CA THR A 54 9.65 5.62 -35.66
C THR A 54 10.21 4.21 -35.46
N CYS A 55 9.77 3.47 -34.43
CA CYS A 55 10.23 2.11 -34.14
C CYS A 55 9.10 1.10 -33.84
N SER A 56 8.02 1.11 -34.63
CA SER A 56 7.12 -0.06 -34.75
C SER A 56 6.45 -0.10 -36.13
N VAL A 57 6.25 -1.31 -36.65
CA VAL A 57 5.70 -1.52 -38.01
C VAL A 57 4.18 -1.42 -37.97
N GLN A 58 3.60 -0.65 -38.90
CA GLN A 58 2.15 -0.42 -39.01
C GLN A 58 1.39 -1.69 -39.40
N SER A 59 0.14 -1.81 -38.93
CA SER A 59 -0.92 -2.61 -39.55
C SER A 59 -2.28 -2.04 -39.16
N GLU A 60 -3.09 -1.69 -40.16
CA GLU A 60 -4.41 -1.06 -39.99
C GLU A 60 -5.51 -2.08 -39.70
N THR A 61 -6.58 -1.67 -38.99
CA THR A 61 -7.97 -2.05 -39.37
C THR A 61 -9.02 -1.14 -38.73
N ALA A 62 -10.14 -0.96 -39.42
CA ALA A 62 -11.18 0.05 -39.14
C ALA A 62 -12.39 -0.51 -38.33
N PRO A 63 -13.25 0.35 -37.72
CA PRO A 63 -14.31 -0.06 -36.81
C PRO A 63 -15.65 -0.39 -37.51
N LEU A 64 -16.54 -1.12 -36.81
CA LEU A 64 -17.93 -1.36 -37.23
C LEU A 64 -18.96 -0.87 -36.19
N LEU A 65 -20.13 -0.48 -36.70
CA LEU A 65 -21.16 0.32 -36.04
C LEU A 65 -22.41 -0.48 -35.58
N GLN A 66 -23.01 0.00 -34.48
CA GLN A 66 -24.47 0.07 -34.18
C GLN A 66 -25.46 -1.03 -34.65
N ASN A 67 -26.22 -1.62 -33.72
CA ASN A 67 -27.62 -1.22 -33.38
C ASN A 67 -28.39 -2.30 -32.58
N GLY A 68 -29.40 -1.89 -31.78
CA GLY A 68 -30.41 -2.80 -31.22
C GLY A 68 -31.15 -2.26 -29.98
N ARG A 69 -32.40 -1.82 -30.12
CA ARG A 69 -33.24 -1.26 -29.03
C ARG A 69 -34.25 -2.27 -28.46
N LEU A 70 -34.52 -2.12 -27.15
CA LEU A 70 -35.82 -2.22 -26.45
C LEU A 70 -36.82 -3.35 -26.83
N ASN A 71 -37.28 -4.11 -25.82
CA ASN A 71 -38.72 -4.06 -25.50
C ASN A 71 -39.09 -4.45 -24.06
N ARG A 72 -40.32 -4.11 -23.65
CA ARG A 72 -40.83 -4.06 -22.27
C ARG A 72 -42.17 -4.80 -22.13
N SER A 73 -42.29 -5.64 -21.11
CA SER A 73 -43.57 -6.19 -20.58
C SER A 73 -43.26 -7.00 -19.31
N GLN A 74 -44.11 -7.21 -18.31
CA GLN A 74 -45.25 -6.50 -17.69
C GLN A 74 -45.65 -7.41 -16.49
N LEU A 75 -46.00 -6.84 -15.32
CA LEU A 75 -46.51 -7.62 -14.18
C LEU A 75 -48.01 -7.92 -14.31
N PRO A 76 -48.47 -8.99 -13.63
CA PRO A 76 -49.60 -8.91 -12.69
C PRO A 76 -49.20 -9.54 -11.34
N SER A 77 -49.88 -9.38 -10.20
CA SER A 77 -50.95 -8.53 -9.66
C SER A 77 -51.16 -9.07 -8.23
N ALA A 78 -51.56 -8.26 -7.26
CA ALA A 78 -51.65 -8.68 -5.85
C ALA A 78 -52.93 -9.47 -5.51
N GLY A 79 -52.85 -10.33 -4.49
CA GLY A 79 -53.99 -10.98 -3.83
C GLY A 79 -53.88 -10.84 -2.31
N SER A 80 -54.96 -10.39 -1.66
CA SER A 80 -55.05 -10.14 -0.21
C SER A 80 -55.55 -11.37 0.56
N GLY A 81 -55.13 -11.56 1.82
CA GLY A 81 -55.56 -12.71 2.63
C GLY A 81 -55.09 -12.74 4.09
N THR A 82 -55.73 -11.93 4.94
CA THR A 82 -56.15 -12.22 6.34
C THR A 82 -55.13 -12.73 7.39
N LEU A 83 -54.98 -11.97 8.49
CA LEU A 83 -54.34 -12.38 9.76
C LEU A 83 -55.36 -13.00 10.74
N GLN A 84 -55.02 -14.09 11.44
CA GLN A 84 -55.56 -14.49 12.76
C GLN A 84 -54.66 -15.55 13.47
N PRO A 85 -54.85 -15.94 14.76
CA PRO A 85 -53.75 -15.85 15.74
C PRO A 85 -53.14 -17.19 16.24
N MET A 86 -52.04 -17.09 17.00
CA MET A 86 -51.24 -18.23 17.51
C MET A 86 -51.71 -18.84 18.85
N SER A 87 -51.52 -20.16 18.99
CA SER A 87 -51.15 -20.85 20.25
C SER A 87 -50.64 -22.30 19.94
N PRO A 88 -50.13 -23.11 20.88
CA PRO A 88 -48.72 -23.05 21.31
C PRO A 88 -47.91 -24.34 21.07
N ARG A 89 -46.57 -24.20 20.96
CA ARG A 89 -45.53 -25.28 21.02
C ARG A 89 -45.76 -26.52 20.12
N GLN A 90 -45.58 -26.35 18.81
CA GLN A 90 -45.17 -27.48 17.96
C GLN A 90 -43.70 -27.83 18.23
N LYS A 91 -43.40 -29.12 18.46
CA LYS A 91 -42.02 -29.62 18.38
C LYS A 91 -41.61 -29.62 16.92
N VAL A 92 -40.58 -28.86 16.56
CA VAL A 92 -40.03 -28.86 15.19
C VAL A 92 -39.52 -30.26 14.87
N GLN A 93 -40.10 -30.88 13.86
CA GLN A 93 -39.74 -32.23 13.42
C GLN A 93 -38.52 -32.14 12.50
N ARG A 94 -37.41 -32.80 12.88
CA ARG A 94 -36.17 -32.81 12.10
C ARG A 94 -36.41 -33.39 10.71
N SER A 95 -35.90 -32.70 9.69
CA SER A 95 -35.83 -33.17 8.30
C SER A 95 -35.03 -34.49 8.19
N GLN A 96 -35.48 -35.43 7.34
CA GLN A 96 -34.81 -36.72 7.18
C GLN A 96 -33.58 -36.63 6.25
N PRO A 97 -32.51 -37.42 6.47
CA PRO A 97 -31.34 -37.40 5.60
C PRO A 97 -31.64 -38.00 4.22
N VAL A 98 -31.31 -37.28 3.14
CA VAL A 98 -31.37 -37.81 1.78
C VAL A 98 -30.27 -38.85 1.57
N ARG A 99 -30.66 -40.06 1.16
CA ARG A 99 -29.75 -41.22 1.04
C ARG A 99 -29.18 -41.31 -0.37
N ILE A 100 -27.92 -40.92 -0.57
CA ILE A 100 -27.23 -41.08 -1.86
C ILE A 100 -26.82 -42.56 -2.04
N MET A 101 -27.33 -43.21 -3.08
CA MET A 101 -27.00 -44.59 -3.44
C MET A 101 -25.60 -44.67 -4.08
N ALA A 102 -24.59 -45.00 -3.27
CA ALA A 102 -23.25 -45.28 -3.77
C ALA A 102 -23.18 -46.69 -4.40
N VAL A 103 -23.15 -46.77 -5.73
CA VAL A 103 -22.88 -48.03 -6.46
C VAL A 103 -21.41 -48.09 -6.86
N ARG A 104 -20.64 -48.92 -6.15
CA ARG A 104 -19.59 -49.80 -6.73
C ARG A 104 -19.08 -50.78 -5.66
N ARG A 105 -19.02 -52.06 -6.03
CA ARG A 105 -18.51 -53.13 -5.18
C ARG A 105 -16.98 -53.05 -5.11
N LEU A 106 -16.44 -53.29 -3.92
CA LEU A 106 -15.03 -53.66 -3.75
C LEU A 106 -14.88 -55.14 -4.11
N GLN A 107 -13.84 -55.45 -4.87
CA GLN A 107 -13.24 -56.79 -4.94
C GLN A 107 -11.73 -56.55 -4.93
N GLU A 108 -11.04 -57.25 -4.03
CA GLU A 108 -9.62 -57.04 -3.74
C GLU A 108 -8.75 -57.76 -4.78
N GLU A 109 -7.69 -57.10 -5.25
CA GLU A 109 -6.44 -57.78 -5.64
C GLU A 109 -5.27 -56.78 -5.62
N GLU A 110 -4.05 -57.31 -5.51
CA GLU A 110 -2.92 -56.64 -4.86
C GLU A 110 -2.01 -55.75 -5.73
N GLN A 111 -1.34 -54.82 -5.03
CA GLN A 111 0.02 -54.31 -5.29
C GLN A 111 0.47 -54.04 -6.74
N GLN A 112 0.58 -52.76 -7.15
CA GLN A 112 1.87 -52.12 -7.52
C GLN A 112 1.75 -50.67 -8.08
N PHE A 113 2.74 -49.84 -7.75
CA PHE A 113 3.18 -48.57 -8.37
C PHE A 113 2.26 -47.33 -8.55
N ARG A 114 2.70 -46.27 -7.87
CA ARG A 114 2.66 -44.82 -8.20
C ARG A 114 1.35 -44.03 -8.11
N THR A 115 1.55 -42.74 -7.83
CA THR A 115 0.57 -41.68 -7.66
C THR A 115 0.02 -41.20 -9.01
N SER A 116 -1.30 -41.21 -9.20
CA SER A 116 -1.95 -40.45 -10.27
C SER A 116 -3.37 -40.02 -9.89
N SER A 117 -3.76 -38.87 -10.42
CA SER A 117 -5.01 -38.15 -10.23
C SER A 117 -6.27 -38.89 -10.72
N LEU A 118 -7.43 -38.42 -10.24
CA LEU A 118 -8.77 -38.81 -10.70
C LEU A 118 -8.94 -38.73 -12.24
N PRO A 119 -9.79 -39.57 -12.85
CA PRO A 119 -10.01 -39.57 -14.30
C PRO A 119 -10.73 -38.30 -14.78
N ALA A 120 -10.30 -37.78 -15.93
CA ALA A 120 -10.89 -36.59 -16.54
C ALA A 120 -12.30 -36.87 -17.11
N ILE A 121 -13.20 -35.90 -16.93
CA ILE A 121 -14.51 -35.87 -17.59
C ILE A 121 -14.28 -35.60 -19.09
N PRO A 122 -14.94 -36.33 -20.02
CA PRO A 122 -14.79 -36.08 -21.45
C PRO A 122 -15.18 -34.66 -21.85
N ASN A 123 -14.39 -34.03 -22.72
CA ASN A 123 -14.65 -32.69 -23.24
C ASN A 123 -15.97 -32.69 -24.06
N PRO A 124 -16.98 -31.87 -23.72
CA PRO A 124 -18.25 -31.82 -24.45
C PRO A 124 -18.17 -31.19 -25.85
N PHE A 125 -17.03 -30.58 -26.24
CA PHE A 125 -16.84 -29.97 -27.56
C PHE A 125 -15.54 -30.45 -28.24
N PRO A 126 -15.55 -31.64 -28.88
CA PRO A 126 -14.36 -32.19 -29.56
C PRO A 126 -13.95 -31.40 -30.82
N GLU A 127 -14.92 -30.79 -31.51
CA GLU A 127 -14.73 -30.18 -32.84
C GLU A 127 -13.89 -28.90 -32.81
N LEU A 128 -13.80 -28.22 -31.65
CA LEU A 128 -12.96 -27.04 -31.44
C LEU A 128 -11.48 -27.36 -31.19
N CYS A 129 -11.10 -28.64 -31.10
CA CYS A 129 -9.74 -29.08 -30.82
C CYS A 129 -9.01 -29.68 -32.03
N SER A 130 -9.52 -29.48 -33.25
CA SER A 130 -8.87 -29.93 -34.49
C SER A 130 -7.91 -28.85 -35.03
N PRO A 131 -6.61 -29.11 -35.27
CA PRO A 131 -5.64 -28.09 -35.67
C PRO A 131 -5.83 -27.46 -37.06
N ALA A 132 -6.82 -27.89 -37.83
CA ALA A 132 -6.95 -27.61 -39.27
C ALA A 132 -7.82 -26.39 -39.64
N SER A 133 -8.45 -25.71 -38.66
CA SER A 133 -9.44 -24.66 -38.93
C SER A 133 -9.32 -23.39 -38.07
N SER A 134 -8.21 -23.22 -37.33
CA SER A 134 -7.85 -21.92 -36.77
C SER A 134 -7.02 -21.11 -37.78
N PRO A 135 -7.24 -19.79 -37.94
CA PRO A 135 -6.45 -18.94 -38.84
C PRO A 135 -5.09 -18.61 -38.20
N VAL A 136 -4.25 -19.63 -38.05
CA VAL A 136 -2.87 -19.50 -37.57
C VAL A 136 -1.98 -19.29 -38.78
N LEU A 137 -1.26 -18.18 -38.80
CA LEU A 137 -0.25 -17.85 -39.81
C LEU A 137 0.75 -19.02 -39.95
N ALA A 138 1.08 -19.38 -41.19
CA ALA A 138 1.96 -20.52 -41.46
C ALA A 138 3.33 -20.36 -40.76
N PRO A 139 3.91 -21.45 -40.21
CA PRO A 139 5.19 -21.40 -39.50
C PRO A 139 6.35 -21.20 -40.49
N GLY A 140 6.57 -19.94 -40.88
CA GLY A 140 7.61 -19.53 -41.82
C GLY A 140 7.77 -18.00 -42.00
N SER A 141 6.90 -17.18 -41.40
CA SER A 141 6.88 -15.71 -41.56
C SER A 141 7.24 -14.90 -40.31
N LEU A 142 7.73 -15.55 -39.24
CA LEU A 142 8.33 -14.85 -38.09
C LEU A 142 9.86 -14.86 -38.26
N PRO A 143 10.56 -13.73 -38.04
CA PRO A 143 12.02 -13.74 -37.97
C PRO A 143 12.46 -14.68 -36.84
N GLN A 144 13.54 -15.44 -37.05
CA GLN A 144 14.11 -16.32 -36.03
C GLN A 144 14.32 -15.53 -34.74
N SER A 145 13.54 -15.84 -33.70
CA SER A 145 13.75 -15.25 -32.39
C SER A 145 15.11 -15.73 -31.88
N GLN A 146 16.02 -14.78 -31.67
CA GLN A 146 17.29 -15.07 -31.01
C GLN A 146 16.98 -15.71 -29.65
N PRO A 147 17.77 -16.71 -29.20
CA PRO A 147 17.55 -17.34 -27.90
C PRO A 147 17.62 -16.25 -26.82
N ALA A 148 16.50 -16.06 -26.09
CA ALA A 148 16.38 -14.99 -25.12
C ALA A 148 17.49 -15.11 -24.06
N SER A 149 18.33 -14.09 -23.97
CA SER A 149 19.49 -14.07 -23.08
C SER A 149 19.05 -14.05 -21.62
N LYS A 150 19.22 -15.18 -20.94
CA LYS A 150 18.97 -15.38 -19.52
C LYS A 150 20.10 -14.76 -18.68
N HIS A 151 19.74 -14.15 -17.56
CA HIS A 151 20.65 -13.50 -16.63
C HIS A 151 20.32 -13.92 -15.19
N ASP A 152 21.32 -14.27 -14.38
CA ASP A 152 21.13 -14.64 -12.97
C ASP A 152 21.29 -13.41 -12.07
N VAL A 153 20.19 -12.93 -11.49
CA VAL A 153 20.20 -11.77 -10.58
C VAL A 153 20.05 -12.21 -9.13
N LYS A 154 20.91 -11.68 -8.25
CA LYS A 154 20.88 -11.98 -6.82
C LYS A 154 20.13 -10.90 -6.03
N VAL A 155 18.97 -11.27 -5.51
CA VAL A 155 18.09 -10.40 -4.71
C VAL A 155 18.17 -10.79 -3.23
N PHE A 156 18.27 -9.79 -2.36
CA PHE A 156 18.42 -9.94 -0.92
C PHE A 156 17.16 -9.49 -0.17
N SER A 157 16.91 -10.12 0.97
CA SER A 157 15.89 -9.72 1.95
C SER A 157 16.43 -8.73 2.98
N GLU A 158 15.53 -8.07 3.71
CA GLU A 158 15.89 -7.12 4.78
C GLU A 158 16.57 -7.76 6.01
N ASP A 159 16.67 -9.09 6.08
CA ASP A 159 17.43 -9.86 7.07
C ASP A 159 18.82 -10.29 6.58
N GLY A 160 19.14 -10.03 5.31
CA GLY A 160 20.40 -10.41 4.67
C GLY A 160 20.39 -11.79 4.00
N THR A 161 19.28 -12.55 4.06
CA THR A 161 19.11 -13.74 3.21
C THR A 161 19.03 -13.33 1.74
N SER A 162 19.27 -14.27 0.82
CA SER A 162 19.33 -13.96 -0.62
C SER A 162 18.92 -15.12 -1.50
N LYS A 163 18.23 -14.80 -2.59
CA LYS A 163 17.80 -15.72 -3.64
C LYS A 163 18.42 -15.30 -4.97
N VAL A 164 18.91 -16.27 -5.74
CA VAL A 164 19.28 -16.05 -7.15
C VAL A 164 18.05 -16.35 -8.01
N VAL A 165 17.77 -15.49 -8.98
CA VAL A 165 16.62 -15.61 -9.87
C VAL A 165 17.10 -15.41 -11.31
N GLU A 166 16.89 -16.43 -12.14
CA GLU A 166 17.05 -16.32 -13.59
C GLU A 166 15.97 -15.39 -14.15
N ILE A 167 16.36 -14.36 -14.89
CA ILE A 167 15.51 -13.37 -15.55
C ILE A 167 15.83 -13.26 -17.04
N LEU A 168 14.90 -12.70 -17.81
CA LEU A 168 15.13 -12.27 -19.19
C LEU A 168 15.69 -10.83 -19.22
N ALA A 169 16.39 -10.47 -20.29
CA ALA A 169 17.05 -9.16 -20.43
C ALA A 169 16.08 -7.96 -20.46
N ASP A 170 14.83 -8.20 -20.86
CA ASP A 170 13.73 -7.24 -20.95
C ASP A 170 12.87 -7.19 -19.67
N MET A 171 13.18 -7.97 -18.62
CA MET A 171 12.42 -7.91 -17.38
C MET A 171 12.61 -6.58 -16.64
N THR A 172 11.49 -5.93 -16.33
CA THR A 172 11.45 -4.71 -15.55
C THR A 172 11.52 -4.99 -14.04
N ALA A 173 11.78 -3.95 -13.26
CA ALA A 173 11.72 -4.01 -11.80
C ALA A 173 10.34 -4.45 -11.28
N ARG A 174 9.26 -4.12 -12.00
CA ARG A 174 7.92 -4.62 -11.70
C ARG A 174 7.80 -6.12 -11.90
N ASP A 175 8.27 -6.65 -13.02
CA ASP A 175 8.11 -8.06 -13.36
C ASP A 175 8.84 -8.94 -12.34
N LEU A 176 10.07 -8.53 -11.97
CA LEU A 176 10.81 -9.20 -10.91
C LEU A 176 10.15 -9.04 -9.54
N CYS A 177 9.59 -7.87 -9.19
CA CYS A 177 8.79 -7.72 -7.97
C CYS A 177 7.60 -8.70 -7.95
N GLN A 178 6.83 -8.80 -9.04
CA GLN A 178 5.66 -9.67 -9.13
C GLN A 178 6.04 -11.16 -9.04
N LEU A 179 7.14 -11.55 -9.69
CA LEU A 179 7.72 -12.89 -9.57
C LEU A 179 8.14 -13.23 -8.14
N LEU A 180 8.73 -12.28 -7.41
CA LEU A 180 9.13 -12.45 -6.01
C LEU A 180 7.93 -12.49 -5.07
N VAL A 181 6.91 -11.65 -5.27
CA VAL A 181 5.63 -11.69 -4.53
C VAL A 181 4.99 -13.08 -4.67
N TYR A 182 4.86 -13.58 -5.89
CA TYR A 182 4.30 -14.91 -6.18
C TYR A 182 5.13 -16.03 -5.54
N LYS A 183 6.46 -16.05 -5.75
CA LYS A 183 7.37 -17.08 -5.21
C LYS A 183 7.50 -17.08 -3.69
N SER A 184 7.13 -15.99 -3.01
CA SER A 184 7.23 -15.83 -1.56
C SER A 184 5.88 -15.85 -0.85
N HIS A 185 4.79 -16.13 -1.58
CA HIS A 185 3.41 -16.13 -1.10
C HIS A 185 3.00 -14.82 -0.38
N CYS A 186 3.55 -13.69 -0.84
CA CYS A 186 3.21 -12.38 -0.33
C CYS A 186 1.82 -11.94 -0.81
N VAL A 187 1.14 -11.11 0.00
CA VAL A 187 0.00 -10.33 -0.49
C VAL A 187 0.50 -9.36 -1.57
N ASP A 188 -0.07 -9.46 -2.77
CA ASP A 188 0.21 -8.51 -3.86
C ASP A 188 -0.40 -7.15 -3.55
N ASP A 189 0.46 -6.17 -3.32
CA ASP A 189 0.10 -4.77 -3.20
C ASP A 189 1.15 -3.87 -3.88
N ASN A 190 0.73 -2.65 -4.19
CA ASN A 190 1.50 -1.72 -5.01
C ASN A 190 2.72 -1.10 -4.28
N SER A 191 3.07 -1.60 -3.08
CA SER A 191 4.21 -1.10 -2.29
C SER A 191 5.48 -1.94 -2.47
N TRP A 192 5.40 -3.14 -3.03
CA TRP A 192 6.57 -3.96 -3.33
C TRP A 192 7.53 -3.25 -4.29
N THR A 193 8.82 -3.29 -3.94
CA THR A 193 9.85 -2.49 -4.59
C THR A 193 11.21 -3.19 -4.52
N LEU A 194 11.96 -3.13 -5.62
CA LEU A 194 13.39 -3.43 -5.63
C LEU A 194 14.19 -2.17 -5.31
N VAL A 195 15.23 -2.33 -4.50
CA VAL A 195 16.07 -1.24 -4.02
C VAL A 195 17.52 -1.49 -4.44
N GLU A 196 18.09 -0.59 -5.25
CA GLU A 196 19.53 -0.54 -5.50
C GLU A 196 20.20 -0.01 -4.23
N HIS A 197 21.01 -0.84 -3.58
CA HIS A 197 21.72 -0.53 -2.34
C HIS A 197 23.23 -0.61 -2.55
N HIS A 198 23.95 0.44 -2.17
CA HIS A 198 25.41 0.52 -2.21
C HIS A 198 25.97 0.63 -0.76
N PRO A 199 26.29 -0.49 -0.09
CA PRO A 199 26.68 -0.48 1.32
C PRO A 199 27.88 0.43 1.62
N HIS A 200 28.93 0.39 0.80
CA HIS A 200 30.16 1.20 1.00
C HIS A 200 29.95 2.70 0.78
N LEU A 201 28.99 3.07 -0.06
CA LEU A 201 28.63 4.48 -0.30
C LEU A 201 27.56 4.96 0.70
N GLY A 202 26.91 4.06 1.43
CA GLY A 202 25.77 4.36 2.30
C GLY A 202 24.57 4.93 1.55
N LEU A 203 24.38 4.50 0.30
CA LEU A 203 23.32 4.96 -0.60
C LEU A 203 22.30 3.86 -0.84
N GLU A 204 21.03 4.22 -0.90
CA GLU A 204 19.97 3.37 -1.46
C GLU A 204 18.98 4.19 -2.30
N ARG A 205 18.39 3.57 -3.32
CA ARG A 205 17.22 4.10 -4.02
C ARG A 205 16.25 2.98 -4.35
N CYS A 206 14.96 3.32 -4.41
CA CYS A 206 13.97 2.46 -5.05
C CYS A 206 14.16 2.53 -6.57
N LEU A 207 14.03 1.39 -7.25
CA LEU A 207 13.84 1.36 -8.69
C LEU A 207 12.38 1.75 -9.01
N GLU A 208 12.19 2.47 -10.09
CA GLU A 208 10.87 2.65 -10.69
C GLU A 208 10.45 1.38 -11.43
N ASP A 209 9.14 1.13 -11.48
CA ASP A 209 8.56 -0.10 -12.03
C ASP A 209 8.92 -0.40 -13.50
N HIS A 210 9.37 0.62 -14.26
CA HIS A 210 9.74 0.51 -15.67
C HIS A 210 11.23 0.25 -15.90
N GLU A 211 12.08 0.38 -14.86
CA GLU A 211 13.53 0.22 -15.02
C GLU A 211 13.89 -1.24 -15.33
N LEU A 212 14.70 -1.45 -16.37
CA LEU A 212 15.20 -2.77 -16.75
C LEU A 212 16.29 -3.23 -15.78
N ILE A 213 16.12 -4.41 -15.18
CA ILE A 213 17.03 -4.89 -14.12
C ILE A 213 18.47 -5.04 -14.61
N VAL A 214 18.67 -5.62 -15.79
CA VAL A 214 20.01 -5.80 -16.38
C VAL A 214 20.69 -4.46 -16.66
N GLN A 215 19.93 -3.43 -17.05
CA GLN A 215 20.48 -2.07 -17.24
C GLN A 215 20.92 -1.46 -15.91
N VAL A 216 20.10 -1.55 -14.85
CA VAL A 216 20.47 -1.03 -13.52
C VAL A 216 21.71 -1.75 -12.98
N GLU A 217 21.71 -3.09 -13.03
CA GLU A 217 22.85 -3.90 -12.59
C GLU A 217 24.14 -3.55 -13.35
N SER A 218 24.04 -3.26 -14.65
CA SER A 218 25.18 -2.82 -15.46
C SER A 218 25.84 -1.53 -14.95
N THR A 219 25.15 -0.68 -14.18
CA THR A 219 25.67 0.57 -13.59
C THR A 219 26.12 0.43 -12.12
N MET A 220 25.84 -0.71 -11.49
CA MET A 220 26.17 -0.98 -10.10
C MET A 220 27.67 -1.31 -9.90
N GLY A 221 28.17 -1.11 -8.68
CA GLY A 221 29.47 -1.63 -8.24
C GLY A 221 29.35 -3.06 -7.71
N SER A 222 30.41 -3.85 -7.73
CA SER A 222 30.42 -5.29 -7.38
C SER A 222 29.81 -5.64 -6.01
N GLU A 223 29.95 -4.76 -5.02
CA GLU A 223 29.45 -4.93 -3.65
C GLU A 223 28.01 -4.42 -3.45
N SER A 224 27.39 -3.90 -4.52
CA SER A 224 26.02 -3.40 -4.50
C SER A 224 25.03 -4.55 -4.56
N LYS A 225 23.81 -4.32 -4.07
CA LYS A 225 22.81 -5.37 -3.89
C LYS A 225 21.43 -4.85 -4.29
N PHE A 226 20.64 -5.71 -4.92
CA PHE A 226 19.19 -5.52 -4.96
C PHE A 226 18.58 -6.01 -3.64
N LEU A 227 17.84 -5.15 -2.94
CA LEU A 227 16.99 -5.56 -1.82
C LEU A 227 15.53 -5.61 -2.28
N PHE A 228 14.78 -6.61 -1.84
CA PHE A 228 13.33 -6.68 -2.00
C PHE A 228 12.63 -6.27 -0.71
N ARG A 229 11.86 -5.17 -0.73
CA ARG A 229 11.11 -4.68 0.44
C ARG A 229 9.87 -3.88 0.03
N LYS A 230 9.03 -3.54 1.00
CA LYS A 230 7.94 -2.59 0.81
C LYS A 230 8.44 -1.14 0.86
N ASN A 231 7.78 -0.27 0.10
CA ASN A 231 7.85 1.18 0.21
C ASN A 231 6.45 1.78 -0.04
N TYR A 232 5.75 2.14 1.03
CA TYR A 232 4.42 2.73 0.96
C TYR A 232 4.41 4.18 0.45
N ALA A 233 5.55 4.88 0.55
CA ALA A 233 5.73 6.27 0.12
C ALA A 233 6.02 6.44 -1.39
N LYS A 234 6.32 5.34 -2.11
CA LYS A 234 6.73 5.31 -3.54
C LYS A 234 5.88 6.19 -4.46
N TYR A 235 4.57 6.23 -4.21
CA TYR A 235 3.57 6.97 -5.01
C TYR A 235 2.75 7.97 -4.17
N GLU A 236 3.26 8.43 -3.02
CA GLU A 236 2.48 9.25 -2.09
C GLU A 236 2.03 10.59 -2.70
N PHE A 237 2.86 11.21 -3.54
CA PHE A 237 2.48 12.39 -4.32
C PHE A 237 1.23 12.19 -5.17
N PHE A 238 1.06 11.04 -5.84
CA PHE A 238 -0.12 10.80 -6.68
C PHE A 238 -1.39 10.48 -5.87
N LYS A 239 -1.25 10.10 -4.60
CA LYS A 239 -2.39 9.91 -3.69
C LYS A 239 -2.83 11.25 -3.08
N ASN A 240 -1.88 12.10 -2.70
CA ASN A 240 -2.11 13.31 -1.91
C ASN A 240 -1.30 14.52 -2.45
N PRO A 241 -1.50 14.95 -3.71
CA PRO A 241 -0.61 15.93 -4.37
C PRO A 241 -0.71 17.34 -3.79
N MET A 242 -1.91 17.77 -3.38
CA MET A 242 -2.21 19.15 -2.99
C MET A 242 -1.34 19.69 -1.86
N ASN A 243 -1.04 18.86 -0.86
CA ASN A 243 -0.25 19.25 0.32
C ASN A 243 1.17 18.62 0.30
N PHE A 244 1.57 18.05 -0.85
CA PHE A 244 2.84 17.33 -0.93
C PHE A 244 4.05 18.28 -0.94
N PHE A 245 3.96 19.39 -1.69
CA PHE A 245 5.03 20.39 -1.77
C PHE A 245 4.66 21.65 -0.97
N PRO A 246 5.58 22.19 -0.14
CA PRO A 246 5.41 23.54 0.43
C PRO A 246 5.32 24.60 -0.69
N GLU A 247 4.42 25.57 -0.56
CA GLU A 247 4.17 26.60 -1.60
C GLU A 247 5.45 27.32 -2.04
N GLN A 248 6.31 27.67 -1.09
CA GLN A 248 7.59 28.35 -1.35
C GLN A 248 8.59 27.51 -2.17
N MET A 249 8.41 26.19 -2.19
CA MET A 249 9.29 25.24 -2.89
C MET A 249 8.93 25.11 -4.38
N VAL A 250 7.71 25.48 -4.79
CA VAL A 250 7.24 25.42 -6.17
C VAL A 250 7.14 26.83 -6.74
N ALA A 251 8.00 27.19 -7.69
CA ALA A 251 8.10 28.59 -8.15
C ALA A 251 6.80 29.14 -8.75
N TRP A 252 5.95 28.28 -9.33
CA TRP A 252 4.64 28.64 -9.89
C TRP A 252 3.61 29.01 -8.81
N CYS A 253 3.58 28.31 -7.68
CA CYS A 253 2.60 28.55 -6.61
C CYS A 253 2.75 29.95 -5.98
N GLN A 254 3.92 30.57 -6.10
CA GLN A 254 4.16 31.95 -5.65
C GLN A 254 3.52 33.02 -6.56
N GLN A 255 2.98 32.64 -7.72
CA GLN A 255 2.50 33.54 -8.77
C GLN A 255 0.97 33.56 -8.89
N THR A 256 0.29 32.56 -8.32
CA THR A 256 -1.17 32.40 -8.38
C THR A 256 -1.82 32.70 -7.04
N ASN A 257 -2.59 33.80 -6.95
CA ASN A 257 -3.31 34.22 -5.74
C ASN A 257 -4.55 33.35 -5.38
N GLY A 258 -4.56 32.06 -5.74
CA GLY A 258 -5.71 31.18 -5.55
C GLY A 258 -5.32 29.70 -5.50
N SER A 259 -6.21 28.88 -4.94
CA SER A 259 -6.03 27.43 -4.84
C SER A 259 -5.98 26.80 -6.23
N ILE A 260 -4.90 26.07 -6.53
CA ILE A 260 -4.73 25.35 -7.80
C ILE A 260 -5.46 24.00 -7.70
N PRO A 261 -6.39 23.65 -8.61
CA PRO A 261 -7.03 22.33 -8.60
C PRO A 261 -6.02 21.17 -8.70
N GLN A 262 -6.32 20.05 -8.02
CA GLN A 262 -5.46 18.86 -7.99
C GLN A 262 -5.10 18.33 -9.40
N SER A 263 -6.06 18.33 -10.32
CA SER A 263 -5.86 17.92 -11.71
C SER A 263 -4.85 18.82 -12.42
N GLN A 264 -4.96 20.14 -12.27
CA GLN A 264 -4.04 21.12 -12.86
C GLN A 264 -2.64 21.04 -12.24
N LEU A 265 -2.53 20.85 -10.92
CA LEU A 265 -1.25 20.64 -10.24
C LEU A 265 -0.55 19.39 -10.78
N LEU A 266 -1.27 18.27 -10.89
CA LEU A 266 -0.73 17.01 -11.42
C LEU A 266 -0.35 17.15 -12.90
N GLN A 267 -1.21 17.75 -13.73
CA GLN A 267 -0.94 17.99 -15.14
C GLN A 267 0.34 18.82 -15.33
N ASN A 268 0.55 19.87 -14.53
CA ASN A 268 1.75 20.69 -14.59
C ASN A 268 3.02 19.88 -14.31
N PHE A 269 3.02 18.98 -13.32
CA PHE A 269 4.18 18.10 -13.04
C PHE A 269 4.39 16.98 -14.07
N LEU A 270 3.33 16.53 -14.76
CA LEU A 270 3.42 15.47 -15.76
C LEU A 270 3.67 15.99 -17.18
N ASN A 271 3.38 17.27 -17.47
CA ASN A 271 3.59 17.87 -18.78
C ASN A 271 5.09 17.96 -19.12
N SER A 272 5.46 17.42 -20.27
CA SER A 272 6.84 17.39 -20.75
C SER A 272 7.39 18.79 -21.03
N SER A 273 6.54 19.73 -21.45
CA SER A 273 6.92 21.08 -21.89
C SER A 273 6.88 22.15 -20.79
N SER A 274 6.16 21.93 -19.68
CA SER A 274 5.86 22.99 -18.69
C SER A 274 5.97 22.56 -17.22
N CYS A 275 6.90 21.66 -16.90
CA CYS A 275 7.11 21.22 -15.50
C CYS A 275 7.58 22.38 -14.61
N PRO A 276 6.98 22.59 -13.42
CA PRO A 276 7.36 23.69 -12.53
C PRO A 276 8.81 23.56 -12.02
N GLU A 277 9.47 24.71 -11.86
CA GLU A 277 10.77 24.79 -11.21
C GLU A 277 10.62 24.57 -9.69
N ILE A 278 11.46 23.69 -9.15
CA ILE A 278 11.51 23.39 -7.72
C ILE A 278 12.74 24.08 -7.10
N GLN A 279 12.52 24.84 -6.03
CA GLN A 279 13.50 25.77 -5.48
C GLN A 279 13.62 25.67 -3.96
N GLY A 280 14.76 26.11 -3.42
CA GLY A 280 14.95 26.24 -1.97
C GLY A 280 16.40 26.13 -1.55
N PHE A 281 16.65 26.19 -0.24
CA PHE A 281 18.00 26.01 0.30
C PHE A 281 18.30 24.54 0.59
N LEU A 282 19.52 24.11 0.25
CA LEU A 282 20.08 22.83 0.67
C LEU A 282 21.51 23.02 1.17
N HIS A 283 21.94 22.15 2.08
CA HIS A 283 23.36 22.01 2.39
C HIS A 283 24.00 21.10 1.35
N VAL A 284 24.93 21.64 0.57
CA VAL A 284 25.68 20.91 -0.46
C VAL A 284 27.08 20.62 0.06
N LYS A 285 27.56 19.38 -0.08
CA LYS A 285 28.93 19.02 0.27
C LYS A 285 29.91 19.57 -0.76
N GLU A 286 30.98 20.20 -0.29
CA GLU A 286 32.05 20.63 -1.18
C GLU A 286 32.88 19.43 -1.66
N LEU A 287 33.10 19.33 -2.98
CA LEU A 287 33.85 18.23 -3.59
C LEU A 287 35.28 18.15 -3.02
N GLY A 288 35.71 16.94 -2.65
CA GLY A 288 37.01 16.69 -2.02
C GLY A 288 37.18 17.24 -0.59
N ARG A 289 36.19 17.92 -0.01
CA ARG A 289 36.27 18.53 1.33
C ARG A 289 35.30 17.88 2.32
N LYS A 290 35.56 18.09 3.61
CA LYS A 290 34.64 17.69 4.69
C LYS A 290 33.52 18.71 4.92
N SER A 291 33.71 19.95 4.47
CA SER A 291 32.78 21.08 4.64
C SER A 291 31.50 20.95 3.81
N TRP A 292 30.45 21.61 4.29
CA TRP A 292 29.14 21.74 3.66
C TRP A 292 28.77 23.23 3.59
N LYS A 293 28.10 23.65 2.52
CA LYS A 293 27.64 25.04 2.31
C LYS A 293 26.14 25.06 2.08
N LYS A 294 25.42 25.94 2.78
CA LYS A 294 24.01 26.22 2.48
C LYS A 294 23.95 27.07 1.21
N LEU A 295 23.39 26.51 0.14
CA LEU A 295 23.24 27.15 -1.17
C LEU A 295 21.77 27.19 -1.57
N PHE A 296 21.40 28.20 -2.36
CA PHE A 296 20.09 28.23 -3.00
C PHE A 296 20.13 27.37 -4.27
N MET A 297 19.12 26.54 -4.45
CA MET A 297 19.07 25.48 -5.44
C MET A 297 17.83 25.64 -6.33
N CYS A 298 17.96 25.31 -7.60
CA CYS A 298 16.88 25.29 -8.58
C CYS A 298 16.95 23.98 -9.38
N LEU A 299 15.90 23.16 -9.31
CA LEU A 299 15.74 21.94 -10.07
C LEU A 299 14.83 22.21 -11.26
N ARG A 300 15.35 21.91 -12.46
CA ARG A 300 14.69 22.05 -13.76
C ARG A 300 14.80 20.74 -14.53
N ARG A 301 14.06 20.61 -15.63
CA ARG A 301 14.11 19.40 -16.48
C ARG A 301 15.53 19.09 -16.96
N SER A 302 16.31 20.13 -17.26
CA SER A 302 17.70 20.07 -17.72
C SER A 302 18.76 19.88 -16.62
N GLY A 303 18.38 19.69 -15.35
CA GLY A 303 19.34 19.48 -14.27
C GLY A 303 19.04 20.20 -12.96
N LEU A 304 19.88 19.89 -11.96
CA LEU A 304 19.94 20.62 -10.69
C LEU A 304 21.04 21.70 -10.76
N TYR A 305 20.65 22.94 -10.47
CA TYR A 305 21.52 24.12 -10.46
C TYR A 305 21.65 24.67 -9.04
N CYS A 306 22.81 25.25 -8.72
CA CYS A 306 22.99 26.12 -7.55
C CYS A 306 23.21 27.58 -7.98
N SER A 307 22.74 28.52 -7.15
CA SER A 307 23.04 29.94 -7.31
C SER A 307 24.41 30.27 -6.71
N THR A 308 25.24 30.97 -7.48
CA THR A 308 26.50 31.55 -7.01
C THR A 308 26.32 32.93 -6.35
N LYS A 309 25.12 33.52 -6.41
CA LYS A 309 24.81 34.85 -5.88
C LYS A 309 23.46 34.89 -5.15
N GLY A 310 23.49 34.49 -3.88
CA GLY A 310 22.31 34.52 -3.00
C GLY A 310 21.21 33.60 -3.51
N THR A 311 20.06 34.18 -3.87
CA THR A 311 18.92 33.48 -4.48
C THR A 311 18.73 33.82 -5.97
N SER A 312 19.70 34.50 -6.61
CA SER A 312 19.57 34.91 -8.01
C SER A 312 19.48 33.71 -8.95
N LYS A 313 18.49 33.75 -9.85
CA LYS A 313 18.24 32.76 -10.90
C LYS A 313 18.66 33.22 -12.30
N GLU A 314 19.36 34.34 -12.41
CA GLU A 314 19.92 34.78 -13.70
C GLU A 314 20.88 33.71 -14.23
N PRO A 315 20.90 33.40 -15.55
CA PRO A 315 21.76 32.36 -16.10
C PRO A 315 23.24 32.51 -15.73
N ARG A 316 23.75 33.75 -15.63
CA ARG A 316 25.13 34.06 -15.23
C ARG A 316 25.47 33.69 -13.78
N HIS A 317 24.47 33.50 -12.92
CA HIS A 317 24.63 33.12 -11.51
C HIS A 317 24.25 31.64 -11.26
N LEU A 318 23.81 30.89 -12.28
CA LEU A 318 23.45 29.48 -12.13
C LEU A 318 24.58 28.57 -12.57
N GLN A 319 25.02 27.68 -11.67
CA GLN A 319 25.99 26.63 -11.97
C GLN A 319 25.28 25.28 -11.95
N LEU A 320 25.40 24.51 -13.04
CA LEU A 320 24.90 23.13 -13.12
C LEU A 320 25.72 22.24 -12.17
N LEU A 321 25.04 21.48 -11.30
CA LEU A 321 25.67 20.51 -10.41
C LEU A 321 25.51 19.07 -10.89
N ALA A 322 24.35 18.72 -11.44
CA ALA A 322 24.05 17.40 -11.96
C ALA A 322 22.98 17.47 -13.07
N ASP A 323 23.18 16.67 -14.10
CA ASP A 323 22.18 16.40 -15.13
C ASP A 323 21.13 15.39 -14.63
N LEU A 324 19.90 15.45 -15.16
CA LEU A 324 18.78 14.61 -14.74
C LEU A 324 18.63 13.31 -15.55
N GLU A 325 19.04 13.28 -16.80
CA GLU A 325 18.94 12.10 -17.69
C GLU A 325 20.02 11.08 -17.31
N ASP A 326 21.26 11.55 -17.18
CA ASP A 326 22.46 10.75 -16.88
C ASP A 326 22.70 10.45 -15.40
N SER A 327 21.82 10.90 -14.48
CA SER A 327 21.97 10.67 -13.04
C SER A 327 20.76 10.04 -12.38
N ASN A 328 21.01 9.36 -11.26
CA ASN A 328 19.99 8.81 -10.37
C ASN A 328 20.09 9.41 -8.96
N ILE A 329 18.96 9.49 -8.26
CA ILE A 329 18.86 10.07 -6.91
C ILE A 329 18.73 8.97 -5.85
N PHE A 330 19.48 9.11 -4.76
CA PHE A 330 19.63 8.12 -3.69
C PHE A 330 19.46 8.77 -2.31
N SER A 331 18.84 8.07 -1.36
CA SER A 331 18.84 8.46 0.05
C SER A 331 20.18 8.11 0.70
N LEU A 332 20.63 8.94 1.65
CA LEU A 332 21.79 8.63 2.50
C LEU A 332 21.33 7.87 3.75
N ILE A 333 21.80 6.63 3.93
CA ILE A 333 21.44 5.77 5.08
C ILE A 333 22.19 6.19 6.34
N ALA A 334 23.45 6.62 6.19
CA ALA A 334 24.34 6.98 7.30
C ALA A 334 25.11 8.30 7.03
N GLY A 335 24.41 9.29 6.48
CA GLY A 335 24.99 10.55 5.98
C GLY A 335 25.89 11.29 6.99
N LYS A 336 25.48 11.36 8.26
CA LYS A 336 26.32 11.96 9.32
C LYS A 336 27.62 11.18 9.53
N LYS A 337 27.53 9.86 9.71
CA LYS A 337 28.67 8.98 10.02
C LYS A 337 29.69 8.90 8.86
N LEU A 338 29.21 8.80 7.62
CA LEU A 338 30.07 8.64 6.44
C LEU A 338 30.61 9.96 5.89
N TYR A 339 29.77 11.00 5.85
CA TYR A 339 30.06 12.24 5.10
C TYR A 339 30.08 13.50 5.96
N ASN A 340 29.90 13.39 7.27
CA ASN A 340 29.77 14.52 8.21
C ASN A 340 28.62 15.45 7.82
N ALA A 341 27.48 14.89 7.37
CA ALA A 341 26.30 15.65 7.00
C ALA A 341 25.74 16.48 8.18
N PRO A 342 25.18 17.70 7.95
CA PRO A 342 24.60 18.51 9.02
C PRO A 342 23.38 17.85 9.71
N ALA A 343 22.56 17.13 8.95
CA ALA A 343 21.35 16.45 9.44
C ALA A 343 21.29 14.99 8.96
N GLU A 344 20.28 14.23 9.42
CA GLU A 344 20.03 12.87 8.93
C GLU A 344 19.37 12.87 7.53
N TYR A 345 18.80 14.01 7.12
CA TYR A 345 17.98 14.17 5.91
C TYR A 345 18.84 14.34 4.64
N GLY A 346 19.86 13.49 4.54
CA GLY A 346 20.79 13.46 3.42
C GLY A 346 20.24 12.70 2.21
N PHE A 347 20.64 13.15 1.03
CA PHE A 347 20.44 12.46 -0.24
C PHE A 347 21.61 12.75 -1.20
N CYS A 348 21.70 12.02 -2.30
CA CYS A 348 22.79 12.08 -3.25
C CYS A 348 22.26 12.02 -4.68
N ILE A 349 22.87 12.77 -5.59
CA ILE A 349 22.74 12.53 -7.03
C ILE A 349 24.04 11.87 -7.51
N LYS A 350 23.92 10.68 -8.10
CA LYS A 350 25.01 9.82 -8.59
C LYS A 350 24.85 9.68 -10.11
N PRO A 351 25.81 10.15 -10.91
CA PRO A 351 25.82 9.91 -12.36
C PRO A 351 25.94 8.41 -12.67
N ASN A 352 25.25 7.93 -13.71
CA ASN A 352 25.18 6.51 -14.06
C ASN A 352 26.55 5.90 -14.43
N ARG A 353 27.44 6.72 -14.99
CA ARG A 353 28.83 6.34 -15.29
C ARG A 353 29.69 6.08 -14.04
N VAL A 354 29.27 6.56 -12.87
CA VAL A 354 30.02 6.44 -11.61
C VAL A 354 29.56 5.19 -10.88
N ARG A 355 30.45 4.19 -10.77
CA ARG A 355 30.18 2.98 -9.96
C ARG A 355 30.50 3.20 -8.49
N ASN A 356 31.78 3.43 -8.19
CA ASN A 356 32.32 3.41 -6.82
C ASN A 356 32.97 4.74 -6.36
N GLU A 357 33.10 5.74 -7.23
CA GLU A 357 33.90 6.93 -6.94
C GLU A 357 33.16 7.98 -6.11
N THR A 358 33.53 8.10 -4.84
CA THR A 358 32.96 9.08 -3.91
C THR A 358 33.22 10.54 -4.28
N LYS A 359 34.21 10.82 -5.15
CA LYS A 359 34.60 12.17 -5.57
C LYS A 359 33.62 12.83 -6.54
N GLU A 360 32.90 12.06 -7.35
CA GLU A 360 31.91 12.60 -8.29
C GLU A 360 30.51 12.75 -7.66
N LEU A 361 30.24 12.08 -6.53
CA LEU A 361 28.94 12.12 -5.85
C LEU A 361 28.52 13.54 -5.46
N ARG A 362 27.32 13.95 -5.87
CA ARG A 362 26.70 15.21 -5.46
C ARG A 362 25.89 14.96 -4.19
N LEU A 363 26.51 15.17 -3.03
CA LEU A 363 25.91 14.93 -1.73
C LEU A 363 25.19 16.20 -1.23
N LEU A 364 23.90 16.06 -0.91
CA LEU A 364 23.02 17.13 -0.44
C LEU A 364 22.36 16.75 0.90
N CYS A 365 21.94 17.74 1.67
CA CYS A 365 21.21 17.54 2.92
C CYS A 365 20.14 18.61 3.08
N ALA A 366 18.90 18.16 3.27
CA ALA A 366 17.76 19.01 3.61
C ALA A 366 17.76 19.39 5.10
N GLU A 367 16.89 20.33 5.47
CA GLU A 367 16.72 20.77 6.87
C GLU A 367 15.82 19.80 7.66
N ASP A 368 14.85 19.18 6.99
CA ASP A 368 13.94 18.19 7.54
C ASP A 368 13.59 17.06 6.52
N GLU A 369 12.85 16.07 7.00
CA GLU A 369 12.42 14.89 6.23
C GLU A 369 11.42 15.23 5.12
N GLN A 370 10.55 16.21 5.34
CA GLN A 370 9.54 16.64 4.37
C GLN A 370 10.24 17.29 3.17
N SER A 371 11.16 18.23 3.43
CA SER A 371 11.99 18.85 2.40
C SER A 371 12.80 17.83 1.62
N ARG A 372 13.42 16.83 2.28
CA ARG A 372 14.11 15.72 1.59
C ARG A 372 13.14 14.95 0.68
N THR A 373 11.99 14.56 1.19
CA THR A 373 10.97 13.79 0.46
C THR A 373 10.46 14.56 -0.75
N CYS A 374 10.25 15.87 -0.60
CA CYS A 374 9.92 16.78 -1.70
C CYS A 374 11.01 16.80 -2.77
N TRP A 375 12.27 17.09 -2.41
CA TRP A 375 13.38 17.16 -3.38
C TRP A 375 13.58 15.84 -4.13
N MET A 376 13.50 14.71 -3.42
CA MET A 376 13.63 13.38 -4.03
C MET A 376 12.46 13.05 -4.97
N THR A 377 11.23 13.41 -4.59
CA THR A 377 10.04 13.17 -5.43
C THR A 377 10.00 14.11 -6.64
N ALA A 378 10.37 15.38 -6.47
CA ALA A 378 10.53 16.32 -7.56
C ALA A 378 11.54 15.81 -8.60
N PHE A 379 12.72 15.33 -8.17
CA PHE A 379 13.70 14.76 -9.10
C PHE A 379 13.11 13.60 -9.91
N ARG A 380 12.37 12.69 -9.26
CA ARG A 380 11.69 11.56 -9.93
C ARG A 380 10.62 12.04 -10.93
N LEU A 381 9.81 13.03 -10.56
CA LEU A 381 8.80 13.63 -11.43
C LEU A 381 9.43 14.31 -12.65
N LEU A 382 10.51 15.09 -12.47
CA LEU A 382 11.17 15.77 -13.59
C LEU A 382 11.94 14.81 -14.50
N LYS A 383 12.52 13.73 -13.96
CA LYS A 383 13.25 12.70 -14.73
C LYS A 383 12.30 11.80 -15.53
N TYR A 384 11.20 11.35 -14.93
CA TYR A 384 10.35 10.30 -15.49
C TYR A 384 8.97 10.78 -15.97
N GLY A 385 8.46 11.90 -15.45
CA GLY A 385 7.19 12.52 -15.86
C GLY A 385 6.02 11.54 -15.92
N MET A 386 5.33 11.52 -17.08
CA MET A 386 4.18 10.66 -17.35
C MET A 386 4.46 9.16 -17.13
N LEU A 387 5.68 8.68 -17.39
CA LEU A 387 6.04 7.26 -17.20
C LEU A 387 5.97 6.84 -15.72
N LEU A 388 6.27 7.77 -14.79
CA LEU A 388 6.12 7.53 -13.35
C LEU A 388 4.64 7.46 -12.93
N TYR A 389 3.77 8.19 -13.62
CA TYR A 389 2.33 8.16 -13.38
C TYR A 389 1.65 6.93 -14.01
N GLN A 390 2.08 6.51 -15.21
CA GLN A 390 1.70 5.23 -15.80
C GLN A 390 2.08 4.06 -14.87
N ASN A 391 3.27 4.10 -14.29
CA ASN A 391 3.69 3.16 -13.25
C ASN A 391 2.70 3.12 -12.07
N TYR A 392 2.23 4.27 -11.57
CA TYR A 392 1.23 4.33 -10.51
C TYR A 392 -0.15 3.76 -10.93
N ARG A 393 -0.61 4.02 -12.17
CA ARG A 393 -1.94 3.59 -12.67
C ARG A 393 -2.04 2.10 -12.98
N ILE A 394 -1.01 1.47 -13.55
CA ILE A 394 -1.13 0.08 -14.07
C ILE A 394 -1.66 -0.93 -13.02
N PRO A 395 -1.19 -0.95 -11.76
CA PRO A 395 -1.75 -1.85 -10.74
C PRO A 395 -3.18 -1.49 -10.31
N GLN A 396 -3.62 -0.23 -10.47
CA GLN A 396 -5.02 0.17 -10.25
C GLN A 396 -5.91 -0.35 -11.38
N GLN A 397 -5.47 -0.21 -12.63
CA GLN A 397 -6.15 -0.76 -13.80
C GLN A 397 -6.28 -2.27 -13.71
N ARG A 398 -5.25 -3.01 -13.23
CA ARG A 398 -5.39 -4.47 -12.97
C ARG A 398 -6.50 -4.78 -11.95
N LYS A 399 -6.72 -3.94 -10.93
CA LYS A 399 -7.80 -4.12 -9.95
C LYS A 399 -9.19 -3.77 -10.50
N ALA A 400 -9.27 -2.93 -11.55
CA ALA A 400 -10.51 -2.62 -12.26
C ALA A 400 -10.82 -3.60 -13.42
N MET A 401 -9.77 -4.16 -14.04
CA MET A 401 -9.83 -5.13 -15.15
C MET A 401 -9.99 -6.57 -14.67
N LEU A 402 -9.59 -6.87 -13.42
CA LEU A 402 -10.26 -7.92 -12.67
C LEU A 402 -11.75 -7.50 -12.59
N PRO A 403 -12.70 -8.24 -13.21
CA PRO A 403 -14.07 -8.14 -12.73
C PRO A 403 -14.07 -8.51 -11.25
N HIS A 404 -15.18 -8.32 -10.54
CA HIS A 404 -15.32 -8.87 -9.20
C HIS A 404 -15.38 -10.41 -9.25
N PHE A 405 -14.22 -11.03 -9.49
CA PHE A 405 -13.84 -12.33 -8.96
C PHE A 405 -13.80 -12.18 -7.43
N SER A 406 -15.01 -12.13 -6.86
CA SER A 406 -15.42 -13.20 -5.99
C SER A 406 -14.65 -14.48 -6.37
N THR A 407 -13.95 -15.04 -5.39
CA THR A 407 -13.46 -16.42 -5.49
C THR A 407 -14.57 -17.29 -6.07
N PRO A 408 -14.26 -18.38 -6.81
CA PRO A 408 -15.28 -19.33 -7.28
C PRO A 408 -15.91 -20.16 -6.13
N VAL A 409 -16.18 -19.52 -4.98
CA VAL A 409 -17.55 -19.53 -4.47
C VAL A 409 -18.45 -19.32 -5.69
N ARG A 410 -19.22 -20.35 -6.01
CA ARG A 410 -20.20 -20.34 -7.10
C ARG A 410 -21.02 -19.05 -7.01
N SER A 411 -21.64 -18.61 -8.11
CA SER A 411 -22.74 -17.64 -8.03
C SER A 411 -23.89 -18.28 -7.25
N VAL A 412 -23.78 -18.23 -5.93
CA VAL A 412 -24.81 -18.59 -4.97
C VAL A 412 -25.59 -17.30 -4.82
N SER A 413 -26.66 -17.17 -5.61
CA SER A 413 -27.69 -16.18 -5.30
C SER A 413 -28.09 -16.31 -3.83
N GLU A 414 -28.59 -15.26 -3.18
CA GLU A 414 -29.02 -15.38 -1.78
C GLU A 414 -30.10 -16.47 -1.60
N ASN A 415 -30.81 -16.82 -2.68
CA ASN A 415 -31.77 -17.93 -2.78
C ASN A 415 -31.14 -19.34 -2.90
N SER A 416 -29.82 -19.45 -2.99
CA SER A 416 -29.06 -20.71 -3.16
C SER A 416 -28.21 -21.08 -1.94
N LEU A 417 -28.19 -20.22 -0.92
CA LEU A 417 -27.60 -20.55 0.38
C LEU A 417 -28.56 -21.46 1.16
N VAL A 418 -28.07 -22.62 1.57
CA VAL A 418 -28.83 -23.56 2.41
C VAL A 418 -28.12 -23.75 3.74
N ALA A 419 -28.87 -23.76 4.84
CA ALA A 419 -28.31 -24.05 6.15
C ALA A 419 -27.84 -25.52 6.20
N MET A 420 -26.69 -25.77 6.81
CA MET A 420 -26.07 -27.08 6.89
C MET A 420 -25.88 -27.50 8.36
N ASP A 421 -26.19 -28.76 8.67
CA ASP A 421 -26.01 -29.36 9.99
C ASP A 421 -24.91 -30.43 9.94
N PHE A 422 -23.86 -30.22 10.73
CA PHE A 422 -22.71 -31.13 10.88
C PHE A 422 -22.69 -31.82 12.26
N SER A 423 -23.80 -31.81 13.02
CA SER A 423 -23.87 -32.43 14.35
C SER A 423 -23.90 -33.97 14.36
N GLY A 424 -23.94 -34.60 13.17
CA GLY A 424 -23.81 -36.05 12.98
C GLY A 424 -22.52 -36.44 12.25
N GLN A 425 -22.30 -37.74 12.06
CA GLN A 425 -21.12 -38.28 11.35
C GLN A 425 -21.04 -37.90 9.85
N ILE A 426 -22.15 -37.41 9.27
CA ILE A 426 -22.25 -36.96 7.88
C ILE A 426 -23.02 -35.64 7.89
N GLY A 427 -22.48 -34.61 7.23
CA GLY A 427 -23.14 -33.31 7.11
C GLY A 427 -24.41 -33.38 6.25
N ARG A 428 -25.48 -32.71 6.67
CA ARG A 428 -26.79 -32.68 5.98
C ARG A 428 -27.25 -31.25 5.68
N VAL A 429 -28.05 -31.09 4.63
CA VAL A 429 -28.77 -29.84 4.34
C VAL A 429 -29.99 -29.75 5.27
N ILE A 430 -30.25 -28.57 5.83
CA ILE A 430 -31.48 -28.27 6.58
C ILE A 430 -32.48 -27.64 5.60
N GLU A 431 -33.37 -28.47 5.05
CA GLU A 431 -34.37 -28.03 4.07
C GLU A 431 -35.57 -27.30 4.69
N ASN A 432 -35.88 -27.56 5.97
CA ASN A 432 -37.01 -26.96 6.67
C ASN A 432 -36.65 -25.54 7.16
N PRO A 433 -37.32 -24.46 6.67
CA PRO A 433 -36.99 -23.09 7.06
C PRO A 433 -37.14 -22.81 8.57
N ALA A 434 -38.07 -23.49 9.25
CA ALA A 434 -38.24 -23.36 10.69
C ALA A 434 -37.15 -24.11 11.49
N GLU A 435 -36.63 -25.23 10.97
CA GLU A 435 -35.45 -25.91 11.53
C GLU A 435 -34.20 -25.03 11.33
N ALA A 436 -34.03 -24.44 10.15
CA ALA A 436 -32.93 -23.52 9.84
C ALA A 436 -32.97 -22.24 10.70
N GLN A 437 -34.14 -21.61 10.85
CA GLN A 437 -34.30 -20.43 11.71
C GLN A 437 -34.09 -20.78 13.19
N SER A 438 -34.57 -21.94 13.65
CA SER A 438 -34.30 -22.41 15.01
C SER A 438 -32.81 -22.67 15.24
N ALA A 439 -32.11 -23.28 14.27
CA ALA A 439 -30.67 -23.53 14.33
C ALA A 439 -29.87 -22.23 14.31
N ALA A 440 -30.23 -21.25 13.48
CA ALA A 440 -29.60 -19.93 13.44
C ALA A 440 -29.85 -19.11 14.72
N LEU A 441 -31.04 -19.21 15.32
CA LEU A 441 -31.33 -18.62 16.63
C LEU A 441 -30.56 -19.34 17.73
N GLU A 442 -30.53 -20.67 17.75
CA GLU A 442 -29.75 -21.45 18.71
C GLU A 442 -28.25 -21.16 18.57
N GLU A 443 -27.71 -21.06 17.36
CA GLU A 443 -26.33 -20.67 17.11
C GLU A 443 -26.06 -19.23 17.52
N GLY A 444 -26.93 -18.27 17.19
CA GLY A 444 -26.81 -16.87 17.63
C GLY A 444 -26.94 -16.70 19.15
N HIS A 445 -27.69 -17.59 19.81
CA HIS A 445 -27.71 -17.71 21.27
C HIS A 445 -26.49 -18.46 21.78
N ALA A 446 -25.90 -19.40 21.04
CA ALA A 446 -24.66 -20.11 21.36
C ALA A 446 -23.40 -19.29 21.06
N TRP A 447 -23.49 -18.25 20.23
CA TRP A 447 -22.46 -17.23 19.98
C TRP A 447 -22.47 -16.21 21.11
N ARG A 448 -23.64 -15.66 21.47
CA ARG A 448 -23.81 -14.86 22.69
C ARG A 448 -23.44 -15.66 23.95
N LYS A 449 -23.81 -16.94 24.02
CA LYS A 449 -23.36 -17.87 25.08
C LYS A 449 -21.91 -18.32 24.94
N ARG A 450 -21.21 -18.21 23.80
CA ARG A 450 -19.75 -18.44 23.70
C ARG A 450 -18.99 -17.21 24.19
N SER A 451 -19.44 -16.02 23.79
CA SER A 451 -18.96 -14.75 24.32
C SER A 451 -19.12 -14.67 25.86
N THR A 452 -20.19 -15.22 26.42
CA THR A 452 -20.38 -15.31 27.89
C THR A 452 -19.91 -16.62 28.55
N ARG A 453 -19.66 -17.73 27.83
CA ARG A 453 -19.08 -18.98 28.39
C ARG A 453 -17.56 -19.05 28.31
N MET A 454 -16.91 -18.27 27.45
CA MET A 454 -15.50 -17.93 27.64
C MET A 454 -15.27 -17.33 29.04
N ASN A 455 -16.31 -16.69 29.62
CA ASN A 455 -16.27 -16.12 30.97
C ASN A 455 -16.92 -17.00 32.06
N ILE A 456 -17.51 -18.18 31.74
CA ILE A 456 -18.30 -18.98 32.72
C ILE A 456 -17.94 -20.48 32.75
N LEU A 457 -17.18 -21.04 31.79
CA LEU A 457 -16.62 -22.40 31.93
C LEU A 457 -15.10 -22.41 32.14
N GLY A 458 -14.63 -21.53 33.03
CA GLY A 458 -13.45 -21.81 33.83
C GLY A 458 -13.73 -23.01 34.74
N SER A 459 -13.55 -24.23 34.22
CA SER A 459 -13.46 -25.41 35.08
C SER A 459 -12.24 -25.22 35.99
N GLN A 460 -12.46 -25.24 37.31
CA GLN A 460 -11.39 -25.14 38.28
C GLN A 460 -10.48 -26.37 38.18
N SER A 461 -9.38 -26.22 37.44
CA SER A 461 -8.19 -27.06 37.58
C SER A 461 -7.02 -26.11 37.87
N PRO A 462 -6.28 -26.24 38.98
CA PRO A 462 -5.40 -25.16 39.47
C PRO A 462 -4.12 -24.87 38.67
N LEU A 463 -3.98 -25.39 37.44
CA LEU A 463 -2.73 -25.35 36.69
C LEU A 463 -2.96 -25.02 35.19
N HIS A 464 -2.40 -23.88 34.78
CA HIS A 464 -2.23 -23.35 33.42
C HIS A 464 -3.47 -22.79 32.67
N PRO A 465 -3.46 -21.48 32.31
CA PRO A 465 -4.31 -20.94 31.24
C PRO A 465 -3.96 -21.57 29.88
N SER A 466 -4.94 -21.65 28.97
CA SER A 466 -4.71 -22.18 27.61
C SER A 466 -3.74 -21.29 26.82
N THR A 467 -2.53 -21.78 26.60
CA THR A 467 -1.39 -21.08 26.00
C THR A 467 -1.53 -20.72 24.51
N LEU A 468 -2.64 -21.07 23.86
CA LEU A 468 -2.84 -20.82 22.43
C LEU A 468 -3.32 -19.39 22.14
N SER A 469 -4.34 -18.87 22.84
CA SER A 469 -4.87 -17.52 22.56
C SER A 469 -3.87 -16.40 22.90
N THR A 470 -2.98 -16.64 23.85
CA THR A 470 -1.94 -15.68 24.26
C THR A 470 -0.78 -15.54 23.27
N VAL A 471 -0.75 -16.34 22.18
CA VAL A 471 0.40 -16.40 21.27
C VAL A 471 0.03 -16.13 19.79
N ILE A 472 -1.25 -16.09 19.42
CA ILE A 472 -1.71 -15.85 18.03
C ILE A 472 -1.24 -14.53 17.40
N HIS A 473 -0.89 -13.53 18.22
CA HIS A 473 -0.29 -12.29 17.72
C HIS A 473 1.12 -12.50 17.13
N ARG A 474 1.84 -13.56 17.53
CA ARG A 474 3.20 -13.84 17.04
C ARG A 474 3.26 -14.34 15.61
N THR A 475 2.15 -14.79 15.04
CA THR A 475 2.05 -15.18 13.62
C THR A 475 1.62 -14.01 12.74
N GLN A 476 1.35 -12.84 13.31
CA GLN A 476 0.88 -11.66 12.57
C GLN A 476 2.06 -10.88 12.00
N HIS A 477 2.02 -10.55 10.71
CA HIS A 477 3.12 -9.83 10.04
C HIS A 477 3.40 -8.43 10.63
N TRP A 478 2.41 -7.83 11.30
CA TRP A 478 2.56 -6.55 12.00
C TRP A 478 3.28 -6.67 13.36
N PHE A 479 3.54 -7.88 13.86
CA PHE A 479 4.21 -8.12 15.13
C PHE A 479 5.68 -8.52 14.93
N HIS A 480 6.59 -7.71 15.47
CA HIS A 480 8.04 -7.86 15.26
C HIS A 480 8.78 -8.42 16.49
N GLY A 481 8.06 -8.81 17.55
CA GLY A 481 8.66 -9.38 18.76
C GLY A 481 9.70 -8.47 19.41
N ARG A 482 10.87 -9.02 19.76
CA ARG A 482 11.93 -8.34 20.55
C ARG A 482 12.87 -7.46 19.72
N ILE A 483 12.33 -6.53 18.95
CA ILE A 483 13.14 -5.47 18.32
C ILE A 483 13.30 -4.25 19.23
N SER A 484 14.42 -3.55 19.08
CA SER A 484 14.66 -2.30 19.82
C SER A 484 13.81 -1.13 19.30
N ARG A 485 13.81 -0.03 20.03
CA ARG A 485 13.18 1.23 19.59
C ARG A 485 13.84 1.78 18.32
N GLU A 486 15.16 1.68 18.23
CA GLU A 486 15.99 2.15 17.13
C GLU A 486 15.77 1.29 15.89
N GLU A 487 15.64 -0.03 16.07
CA GLU A 487 15.30 -0.97 15.01
C GLU A 487 13.88 -0.72 14.48
N SER A 488 12.89 -0.43 15.34
CA SER A 488 11.55 -0.08 14.86
C SER A 488 11.52 1.26 14.11
N HIS A 489 12.39 2.21 14.46
CA HIS A 489 12.61 3.43 13.67
C HIS A 489 13.22 3.13 12.31
N ARG A 490 14.21 2.23 12.24
CA ARG A 490 14.86 1.84 10.98
C ARG A 490 13.87 1.21 10.00
N ILE A 491 13.08 0.25 10.47
CA ILE A 491 12.08 -0.46 9.65
C ILE A 491 11.03 0.52 9.10
N ILE A 492 10.44 1.36 9.95
CA ILE A 492 9.43 2.36 9.52
C ILE A 492 10.01 3.36 8.50
N LYS A 493 11.27 3.79 8.68
CA LYS A 493 11.94 4.67 7.69
C LYS A 493 12.15 3.97 6.35
N GLN A 494 12.60 2.71 6.35
CA GLN A 494 12.89 1.97 5.13
C GLN A 494 11.65 1.62 4.30
N GLN A 495 10.49 1.46 4.96
CA GLN A 495 9.21 1.15 4.29
C GLN A 495 8.37 2.39 3.94
N GLY A 496 8.93 3.59 4.11
CA GLY A 496 8.35 4.86 3.69
C GLY A 496 7.47 5.50 4.77
N LEU A 497 7.79 6.74 5.14
CA LEU A 497 7.21 7.48 6.27
C LEU A 497 5.79 8.03 6.01
N VAL A 498 4.87 7.16 5.60
CA VAL A 498 3.46 7.50 5.37
C VAL A 498 2.62 7.42 6.65
N ASP A 499 1.50 8.13 6.66
CA ASP A 499 0.56 8.16 7.78
C ASP A 499 -0.16 6.82 7.95
N GLY A 500 -0.19 6.33 9.18
CA GLY A 500 -0.80 5.04 9.50
C GLY A 500 0.11 3.83 9.25
N LEU A 501 1.38 4.03 8.89
CA LEU A 501 2.38 2.94 8.88
C LEU A 501 2.75 2.57 10.31
N PHE A 502 2.63 1.30 10.70
CA PHE A 502 2.86 0.84 12.05
C PHE A 502 3.55 -0.52 12.17
N LEU A 503 3.98 -0.85 13.39
CA LEU A 503 4.29 -2.21 13.84
C LEU A 503 4.06 -2.32 15.36
N LEU A 504 3.84 -3.54 15.86
CA LEU A 504 3.88 -3.85 17.30
C LEU A 504 5.16 -4.62 17.63
N ARG A 505 5.67 -4.41 18.83
CA ARG A 505 6.86 -5.08 19.38
C ARG A 505 6.72 -5.30 20.88
N ASP A 506 7.51 -6.20 21.43
CA ASP A 506 7.65 -6.38 22.88
C ASP A 506 8.21 -5.09 23.52
N SER A 507 7.71 -4.71 24.69
CA SER A 507 8.31 -3.62 25.45
C SER A 507 9.60 -4.07 26.13
N GLN A 508 10.68 -3.31 25.91
CA GLN A 508 11.97 -3.57 26.55
C GLN A 508 12.02 -3.11 28.01
N SER A 509 11.13 -2.20 28.42
CA SER A 509 11.10 -1.63 29.78
C SER A 509 10.03 -2.26 30.69
N ASN A 510 9.01 -2.90 30.13
CA ASN A 510 7.96 -3.59 30.89
C ASN A 510 7.67 -4.96 30.24
N PRO A 511 8.15 -6.08 30.82
CA PRO A 511 8.00 -7.42 30.23
C PRO A 511 6.57 -7.92 30.03
N LYS A 512 5.55 -7.26 30.60
CA LYS A 512 4.12 -7.58 30.41
C LYS A 512 3.42 -6.69 29.37
N ALA A 513 4.10 -5.68 28.82
CA ALA A 513 3.53 -4.70 27.92
C ALA A 513 4.07 -4.82 26.49
N PHE A 514 3.31 -4.30 25.54
CA PHE A 514 3.71 -4.17 24.14
C PHE A 514 3.86 -2.69 23.76
N VAL A 515 4.49 -2.42 22.62
CA VAL A 515 4.64 -1.07 22.08
C VAL A 515 4.15 -1.03 20.64
N LEU A 516 3.06 -0.29 20.41
CA LEU A 516 2.68 0.16 19.08
C LEU A 516 3.63 1.28 18.66
N THR A 517 4.38 1.07 17.58
CA THR A 517 5.15 2.14 16.92
C THR A 517 4.42 2.57 15.65
N LEU A 518 4.13 3.86 15.50
CA LEU A 518 3.26 4.42 14.47
C LEU A 518 3.90 5.67 13.83
N CYS A 519 3.84 5.76 12.50
CA CYS A 519 4.20 6.95 11.73
C CYS A 519 2.97 7.86 11.49
N HIS A 520 3.15 9.16 11.71
CA HIS A 520 2.16 10.20 11.42
C HIS A 520 2.83 11.56 11.22
N HIS A 521 2.53 12.25 10.12
CA HIS A 521 3.25 13.43 9.63
C HIS A 521 4.77 13.22 9.65
N GLN A 522 5.22 12.09 9.11
CA GLN A 522 6.62 11.60 9.08
C GLN A 522 7.33 11.49 10.45
N LYS A 523 6.59 11.65 11.56
CA LYS A 523 7.10 11.51 12.93
C LYS A 523 6.72 10.14 13.48
N ILE A 524 7.73 9.43 13.99
CA ILE A 524 7.56 8.12 14.60
C ILE A 524 7.21 8.30 16.08
N LYS A 525 6.02 7.83 16.47
CA LYS A 525 5.51 7.82 17.83
C LYS A 525 5.46 6.41 18.38
N HIS A 526 5.51 6.28 19.70
CA HIS A 526 5.34 5.01 20.41
C HIS A 526 4.21 5.15 21.43
N PHE A 527 3.36 4.14 21.52
CA PHE A 527 2.28 4.04 22.47
C PHE A 527 2.43 2.73 23.23
N GLN A 528 2.38 2.77 24.56
CA GLN A 528 2.46 1.55 25.38
C GLN A 528 1.08 0.89 25.41
N ILE A 529 1.04 -0.38 25.05
CA ILE A 529 -0.13 -1.24 25.22
C ILE A 529 0.07 -1.93 26.56
N LEU A 530 -0.72 -1.53 27.56
CA LEU A 530 -0.62 -2.04 28.93
C LEU A 530 -1.66 -3.13 29.16
N PRO A 531 -1.33 -4.21 29.90
CA PRO A 531 -2.32 -5.12 30.41
C PRO A 531 -3.08 -4.48 31.57
N CYS A 532 -4.40 -4.55 31.54
CA CYS A 532 -5.29 -4.23 32.66
C CYS A 532 -6.07 -5.49 33.07
N GLU A 533 -6.43 -5.58 34.35
CA GLU A 533 -7.20 -6.70 34.90
C GLU A 533 -8.61 -6.22 35.23
N ASP A 534 -9.61 -6.99 34.84
CA ASP A 534 -11.04 -6.70 35.06
C ASP A 534 -11.76 -8.04 35.28
N ASP A 535 -12.47 -8.19 36.40
CA ASP A 535 -13.08 -9.47 36.85
C ASP A 535 -12.15 -10.70 36.78
N GLY A 536 -10.84 -10.52 37.01
CA GLY A 536 -9.82 -11.57 36.94
C GLY A 536 -9.40 -11.98 35.52
N GLN A 537 -9.91 -11.29 34.49
CA GLN A 537 -9.51 -11.45 33.10
C GLN A 537 -8.52 -10.35 32.71
N ILE A 538 -7.47 -10.72 31.96
CA ILE A 538 -6.49 -9.75 31.43
C ILE A 538 -6.98 -9.22 30.09
N PHE A 539 -7.01 -7.90 29.97
CA PHE A 539 -7.26 -7.15 28.74
C PHE A 539 -6.04 -6.29 28.39
N PHE A 540 -5.99 -5.81 27.15
CA PHE A 540 -5.01 -4.83 26.68
C PHE A 540 -5.68 -3.48 26.42
N SER A 541 -4.99 -2.38 26.73
CA SER A 541 -5.47 -1.02 26.49
C SER A 541 -4.33 -0.09 26.07
N LEU A 542 -4.68 0.96 25.33
CA LEU A 542 -3.81 2.07 24.90
C LEU A 542 -4.15 3.40 25.61
N ASP A 543 -5.16 3.38 26.48
CA ASP A 543 -5.87 4.54 27.02
C ASP A 543 -6.30 4.30 28.48
N ASP A 544 -5.38 3.76 29.28
CA ASP A 544 -5.51 3.53 30.73
C ASP A 544 -6.77 2.76 31.15
N GLY A 545 -7.21 1.82 30.29
CA GLY A 545 -8.34 0.92 30.54
C GLY A 545 -9.70 1.43 30.06
N ASN A 546 -9.78 2.61 29.43
CA ASN A 546 -11.03 3.13 28.87
C ASN A 546 -11.54 2.26 27.70
N THR A 547 -10.65 1.85 26.80
CA THR A 547 -10.92 0.87 25.75
C THR A 547 -10.14 -0.41 26.03
N LYS A 548 -10.85 -1.53 26.22
CA LYS A 548 -10.28 -2.83 26.60
C LYS A 548 -10.42 -3.83 25.44
N PHE A 549 -9.35 -4.56 25.15
CA PHE A 549 -9.30 -5.60 24.10
C PHE A 549 -8.87 -6.93 24.70
N SER A 550 -9.48 -8.04 24.31
CA SER A 550 -9.11 -9.37 24.85
C SER A 550 -7.76 -9.88 24.33
N ASP A 551 -7.32 -9.37 23.17
CA ASP A 551 -6.04 -9.69 22.56
C ASP A 551 -5.53 -8.53 21.68
N LEU A 552 -4.29 -8.65 21.18
CA LEU A 552 -3.67 -7.64 20.32
C LEU A 552 -4.25 -7.60 18.89
N ILE A 553 -4.93 -8.65 18.43
CA ILE A 553 -5.54 -8.68 17.09
C ILE A 553 -6.77 -7.78 17.08
N GLN A 554 -7.68 -7.94 18.04
CA GLN A 554 -8.84 -7.06 18.22
C GLN A 554 -8.44 -5.60 18.41
N LEU A 555 -7.35 -5.35 19.15
CA LEU A 555 -6.79 -4.00 19.30
C LEU A 555 -6.37 -3.43 17.93
N VAL A 556 -5.60 -4.17 17.14
CA VAL A 556 -5.14 -3.72 15.81
C VAL A 556 -6.33 -3.51 14.86
N GLU A 557 -7.28 -4.45 14.79
CA GLU A 557 -8.49 -4.34 13.97
C GLU A 557 -9.33 -3.10 14.35
N PHE A 558 -9.53 -2.88 15.65
CA PHE A 558 -10.24 -1.70 16.13
C PHE A 558 -9.54 -0.40 15.69
N TYR A 559 -8.22 -0.30 15.84
CA TYR A 559 -7.47 0.90 15.47
C TYR A 559 -7.19 1.03 13.96
N GLN A 560 -7.45 -0.01 13.16
CA GLN A 560 -7.54 0.11 11.70
C GLN A 560 -8.85 0.77 11.27
N LEU A 561 -9.96 0.44 11.94
CA LEU A 561 -11.28 1.02 11.67
C LEU A 561 -11.49 2.38 12.35
N ASN A 562 -10.92 2.59 13.53
CA ASN A 562 -11.17 3.74 14.40
C ASN A 562 -9.86 4.46 14.76
N LYS A 563 -9.92 5.78 14.93
CA LYS A 563 -8.76 6.55 15.38
C LYS A 563 -8.50 6.40 16.89
N GLY A 564 -9.56 6.44 17.70
CA GLY A 564 -9.48 6.45 19.16
C GLY A 564 -8.46 7.48 19.67
N VAL A 565 -7.59 7.08 20.59
CA VAL A 565 -6.50 7.92 21.14
C VAL A 565 -5.29 8.09 20.21
N LEU A 566 -5.20 7.35 19.10
CA LEU A 566 -4.09 7.48 18.14
C LEU A 566 -4.23 8.76 17.31
N PRO A 567 -3.13 9.32 16.76
CA PRO A 567 -3.22 10.51 15.92
C PRO A 567 -3.94 10.27 14.58
N CYS A 568 -3.84 9.05 14.04
CA CYS A 568 -4.51 8.58 12.83
C CYS A 568 -4.86 7.08 12.97
N LYS A 569 -5.70 6.57 12.06
CA LYS A 569 -6.00 5.14 11.95
C LYS A 569 -4.75 4.36 11.50
N LEU A 570 -4.64 3.11 11.92
CA LEU A 570 -3.67 2.16 11.39
C LEU A 570 -4.05 1.80 9.95
N LYS A 571 -3.12 1.95 8.99
CA LYS A 571 -3.40 1.72 7.54
C LYS A 571 -2.50 0.66 6.94
N HIS A 572 -1.22 0.69 7.28
CA HIS A 572 -0.17 -0.11 6.66
C HIS A 572 0.68 -0.71 7.77
N HIS A 573 1.03 -1.98 7.68
CA HIS A 573 1.89 -2.60 8.68
C HIS A 573 3.25 -2.93 8.05
N CYS A 574 4.31 -2.69 8.81
CA CYS A 574 5.66 -3.04 8.37
C CYS A 574 5.79 -4.56 8.33
N ILE A 575 6.36 -5.11 7.26
CA ILE A 575 6.61 -6.55 7.14
C ILE A 575 8.03 -6.80 6.65
N ARG A 576 8.69 -7.82 7.19
CA ARG A 576 9.96 -8.32 6.66
C ARG A 576 9.69 -9.66 5.98
N VAL A 577 10.16 -9.83 4.75
CA VAL A 577 10.00 -11.06 3.98
C VAL A 577 11.36 -11.68 3.71
N ALA A 578 11.52 -12.95 4.07
CA ALA A 578 12.62 -13.80 3.64
C ALA A 578 12.30 -14.37 2.25
N LEU A 579 13.30 -14.37 1.36
CA LEU A 579 13.21 -14.80 -0.04
C LEU A 579 13.64 -16.26 -0.25
#